data_AF-A0A7M5V0U8-F1
#
_entry.id   AF-A0A7M5V0U8-F1
#
_cell.length_a   1.000
_cell.length_b   1.000
_cell.length_c   1.000
_cell.angle_alpha   90.00
_cell.angle_beta   90.00
_cell.angle_gamma   90.00
#
_symmetry.space_group_name_H-M   'P 1'
#
loop_
_entity.id
_entity.type
_entity.pdbx_description
1 polymer ?
#
loop_
_entity_poly.entity_id
_entity_poly.type
_entity_poly.pdbx_seq_one_letter_code
_entity_poly.pdbx_strand_id
1 'polypeptide(L)'
;FYRNFQVIVCGLDSVVARRWMNGMVHTLLNYEEDGSITPGTLIPIVDGGTEGFKGNARVIYPGRTACIECNLDLYPKQVNFPLCTLAETPRLPEHCIEYIKIVVWPKEFPFGGGVNIDGDNPDHIAWICQRASERAQQYGIEGVNYRLTQGVIKNIIPAVASTNAVIAAMCVTEVFKAITCCYKTMENYTVFNDSQGVYTYTFEAEKKEDCPVCSRKPIERKVEFTSTLGEVIEQLKNEFELKNPGVTTLFGDKTKTLYVPNIPSLEASTRPNLSKTLTDLGFQPGQALNITDSALPKTLEIQLLS
;
A
#
# COMPACT_ATOMS: atom_id res chain seq x y z
N PHE A 1 6.42 -13.44 18.26
CA PHE A 1 4.95 -13.42 18.40
C PHE A 1 4.27 -14.23 17.31
N TYR A 2 4.30 -13.80 16.03
CA TYR A 2 3.54 -14.47 14.95
C TYR A 2 3.90 -15.94 14.69
N ARG A 3 5.13 -16.38 15.01
CA ARG A 3 5.55 -17.80 14.92
C ARG A 3 4.73 -18.76 15.79
N ASN A 4 3.95 -18.25 16.75
CA ASN A 4 3.17 -19.09 17.67
C ASN A 4 1.82 -19.57 17.09
N PHE A 5 1.42 -19.07 15.91
CA PHE A 5 0.13 -19.39 15.30
C PHE A 5 0.29 -20.40 14.15
N GLN A 6 -0.73 -21.24 13.95
CA GLN A 6 -0.77 -22.23 12.87
C GLN A 6 -1.37 -21.65 11.58
N VAL A 7 -2.32 -20.71 11.70
CA VAL A 7 -2.96 -19.99 10.60
C VAL A 7 -3.22 -18.55 11.07
N ILE A 8 -3.11 -17.58 10.15
CA ILE A 8 -3.45 -16.17 10.40
C ILE A 8 -4.64 -15.78 9.53
N VAL A 9 -5.61 -15.08 10.11
CA VAL A 9 -6.79 -14.57 9.40
C VAL A 9 -6.81 -13.05 9.47
N CYS A 10 -6.94 -12.40 8.33
CA CYS A 10 -6.92 -10.96 8.20
C CYS A 10 -8.27 -10.43 7.72
N GLY A 11 -8.82 -9.49 8.49
CA GLY A 11 -9.95 -8.63 8.10
C GLY A 11 -9.54 -7.17 8.23
N LEU A 12 -8.43 -6.81 7.58
CA LEU A 12 -7.80 -5.49 7.71
C LEU A 12 -8.52 -4.44 6.86
N ASP A 13 -8.39 -3.17 7.22
CA ASP A 13 -9.06 -2.05 6.54
C ASP A 13 -8.11 -1.25 5.63
N SER A 14 -6.81 -1.53 5.66
CA SER A 14 -5.81 -0.83 4.85
C SER A 14 -4.91 -1.77 4.06
N VAL A 15 -4.57 -1.37 2.83
CA VAL A 15 -3.60 -2.08 1.99
C VAL A 15 -2.23 -2.14 2.65
N VAL A 16 -1.83 -1.07 3.34
CA VAL A 16 -0.54 -0.99 4.05
C VAL A 16 -0.43 -2.06 5.14
N ALA A 17 -1.47 -2.24 5.96
CA ALA A 17 -1.46 -3.28 6.98
C ALA A 17 -1.41 -4.69 6.36
N ARG A 18 -2.13 -4.92 5.24
CA ARG A 18 -2.07 -6.18 4.49
C ARG A 18 -0.68 -6.47 3.95
N ARG A 19 -0.02 -5.49 3.33
CA ARG A 19 1.36 -5.58 2.81
C ARG A 19 2.35 -5.90 3.93
N TRP A 20 2.23 -5.20 5.06
CA TRP A 20 3.07 -5.44 6.23
C TRP A 20 2.91 -6.87 6.76
N MET A 21 1.66 -7.32 6.95
CA MET A 21 1.39 -8.69 7.41
C MET A 21 1.90 -9.73 6.41
N ASN A 22 1.72 -9.47 5.10
CA ASN A 22 2.19 -10.36 4.06
C ASN A 22 3.70 -10.58 4.14
N GLY A 23 4.51 -9.54 4.15
CA GLY A 23 5.94 -9.79 4.22
C GLY A 23 6.41 -10.22 5.62
N MET A 24 5.71 -9.87 6.71
CA MET A 24 5.96 -10.45 8.03
C MET A 24 5.87 -11.98 7.99
N VAL A 25 4.80 -12.57 7.44
CA VAL A 25 4.68 -14.04 7.35
C VAL A 25 5.74 -14.65 6.43
N HIS A 26 6.18 -13.94 5.39
CA HIS A 26 7.29 -14.39 4.54
C HIS A 26 8.64 -14.36 5.27
N THR A 27 8.86 -13.47 6.24
CA THR A 27 10.08 -13.49 7.08
C THR A 27 10.15 -14.68 8.03
N LEU A 28 9.04 -15.39 8.22
CA LEU A 28 8.99 -16.57 9.10
C LEU A 28 9.44 -17.84 8.41
N LEU A 29 9.46 -17.86 7.08
CA LEU A 29 9.88 -18.99 6.27
C LEU A 29 11.37 -19.24 6.43
N ASN A 30 11.73 -20.50 6.64
CA ASN A 30 13.09 -20.97 6.44
C ASN A 30 13.11 -21.87 5.20
N TYR A 31 14.27 -21.90 4.55
CA TYR A 31 14.50 -22.71 3.38
C TYR A 31 15.64 -23.68 3.65
N GLU A 32 15.48 -24.90 3.18
CA GLU A 32 16.55 -25.90 3.13
C GLU A 32 17.51 -25.60 1.97
N GLU A 33 18.64 -26.29 1.94
CA GLU A 33 19.67 -26.11 0.90
C GLU A 33 19.16 -26.41 -0.52
N ASP A 34 18.20 -27.34 -0.65
CA ASP A 34 17.55 -27.68 -1.92
C ASP A 34 16.50 -26.64 -2.36
N GLY A 35 16.28 -25.61 -1.53
CA GLY A 35 15.30 -24.57 -1.76
C GLY A 35 13.87 -24.97 -1.44
N SER A 36 13.61 -26.12 -0.84
CA SER A 36 12.30 -26.43 -0.25
C SER A 36 12.07 -25.60 1.02
N ILE A 37 10.80 -25.43 1.41
CA ILE A 37 10.45 -24.71 2.65
C ILE A 37 10.56 -25.67 3.82
N THR A 38 11.31 -25.29 4.86
CA THR A 38 11.45 -26.06 6.10
C THR A 38 10.06 -26.34 6.70
N PRO A 39 9.72 -27.62 6.96
CA PRO A 39 8.44 -27.98 7.56
C PRO A 39 8.17 -27.23 8.88
N GLY A 40 6.93 -26.78 9.06
CA GLY A 40 6.52 -26.04 10.27
C GLY A 40 6.89 -24.54 10.29
N THR A 41 7.61 -24.03 9.27
CA THR A 41 7.88 -22.58 9.18
C THR A 41 6.85 -21.82 8.34
N LEU A 42 6.08 -22.54 7.52
CA LEU A 42 4.99 -21.98 6.73
C LEU A 42 3.75 -21.79 7.61
N ILE A 43 3.28 -20.55 7.71
CA ILE A 43 2.01 -20.18 8.33
C ILE A 43 1.08 -19.66 7.22
N PRO A 44 0.00 -20.38 6.87
CA PRO A 44 -0.97 -19.92 5.90
C PRO A 44 -1.66 -18.64 6.37
N ILE A 45 -1.95 -17.74 5.44
CA ILE A 45 -2.72 -16.53 5.70
C ILE A 45 -3.98 -16.52 4.84
N VAL A 46 -5.12 -16.28 5.49
CA VAL A 46 -6.42 -16.09 4.85
C VAL A 46 -6.80 -14.63 5.00
N ASP A 47 -6.97 -13.92 3.88
CA ASP A 47 -7.28 -12.49 3.88
C ASP A 47 -8.65 -12.24 3.26
N GLY A 48 -9.43 -11.39 3.92
CA GLY A 48 -10.74 -10.92 3.48
C GLY A 48 -10.74 -9.40 3.29
N GLY A 49 -11.44 -8.93 2.27
CA GLY A 49 -11.68 -7.51 2.00
C GLY A 49 -13.12 -7.25 1.58
N THR A 50 -13.66 -6.09 1.94
CA THR A 50 -15.06 -5.71 1.70
C THR A 50 -15.16 -4.22 1.39
N GLU A 51 -15.97 -3.88 0.38
CA GLU A 51 -16.32 -2.52 -0.01
C GLU A 51 -17.74 -2.51 -0.58
N GLY A 52 -18.68 -1.94 0.17
CA GLY A 52 -20.10 -1.93 -0.15
C GLY A 52 -20.63 -3.34 -0.44
N PHE A 53 -21.15 -3.53 -1.64
CA PHE A 53 -21.72 -4.77 -2.18
C PHE A 53 -20.68 -5.69 -2.85
N LYS A 54 -19.38 -5.41 -2.64
CA LYS A 54 -18.28 -6.18 -3.21
C LYS A 54 -17.36 -6.67 -2.11
N GLY A 55 -16.74 -7.81 -2.34
CA GLY A 55 -15.72 -8.32 -1.45
C GLY A 55 -14.80 -9.31 -2.14
N ASN A 56 -13.76 -9.71 -1.43
CA ASN A 56 -12.85 -10.75 -1.86
C ASN A 56 -12.37 -11.56 -0.66
N ALA A 57 -12.14 -12.85 -0.90
CA ALA A 57 -11.42 -13.73 0.02
C ALA A 57 -10.23 -14.33 -0.72
N ARG A 58 -9.12 -14.53 -0.02
CA ARG A 58 -7.94 -15.17 -0.59
C ARG A 58 -7.22 -16.05 0.42
N VAL A 59 -6.61 -17.12 -0.07
CA VAL A 59 -5.74 -18.00 0.70
C VAL A 59 -4.33 -17.91 0.12
N ILE A 60 -3.37 -17.59 0.99
CA ILE A 60 -1.97 -17.45 0.63
C ILE A 60 -1.18 -18.46 1.45
N TYR A 61 -0.40 -19.27 0.75
CA TYR A 61 0.66 -20.10 1.32
C TYR A 61 1.99 -19.42 1.00
N PRO A 62 2.60 -18.71 1.98
CA PRO A 62 3.82 -17.94 1.75
C PRO A 62 4.91 -18.76 1.05
N GLY A 63 5.54 -18.18 0.03
CA GLY A 63 6.55 -18.84 -0.79
C GLY A 63 6.01 -19.84 -1.83
N ARG A 64 4.74 -20.28 -1.75
CA ARG A 64 4.13 -21.23 -2.70
C ARG A 64 3.14 -20.59 -3.66
N THR A 65 2.13 -19.90 -3.15
CA THR A 65 1.09 -19.26 -3.98
C THR A 65 1.39 -17.77 -4.18
N ALA A 66 0.61 -17.10 -5.04
CA ALA A 66 0.64 -15.64 -5.14
C ALA A 66 0.36 -14.99 -3.78
N CYS A 67 1.16 -13.97 -3.44
CA CYS A 67 1.05 -13.22 -2.19
C CYS A 67 0.37 -11.85 -2.43
N ILE A 68 0.21 -11.03 -1.39
CA ILE A 68 -0.41 -9.69 -1.53
C ILE A 68 0.31 -8.84 -2.58
N GLU A 69 1.65 -8.79 -2.57
CA GLU A 69 2.45 -8.03 -3.53
C GLU A 69 2.38 -8.59 -4.97
N CYS A 70 2.07 -9.88 -5.16
CA CYS A 70 1.87 -10.42 -6.51
C CYS A 70 0.65 -9.79 -7.20
N ASN A 71 -0.35 -9.37 -6.42
CA ASN A 71 -1.62 -8.85 -6.91
C ASN A 71 -1.91 -7.44 -6.39
N LEU A 72 -0.87 -6.66 -6.08
CA LEU A 72 -1.02 -5.29 -5.59
C LEU A 72 -1.80 -4.41 -6.59
N ASP A 73 -1.60 -4.66 -7.88
CA ASP A 73 -2.26 -3.95 -8.98
C ASP A 73 -3.79 -4.19 -9.03
N LEU A 74 -4.31 -5.21 -8.32
CA LEU A 74 -5.76 -5.45 -8.23
C LEU A 74 -6.46 -4.53 -7.23
N TYR A 75 -5.72 -3.87 -6.33
CA TYR A 75 -6.31 -2.88 -5.44
C TYR A 75 -6.65 -1.61 -6.23
N PRO A 76 -7.81 -0.99 -5.96
CA PRO A 76 -8.14 0.28 -6.58
C PRO A 76 -7.10 1.33 -6.18
N LYS A 77 -6.55 2.03 -7.17
CA LYS A 77 -5.62 3.14 -6.91
C LYS A 77 -6.37 4.25 -6.16
N GLN A 78 -5.71 4.82 -5.15
CA GLN A 78 -6.25 5.98 -4.45
C GLN A 78 -6.44 7.14 -5.43
N VAL A 79 -7.63 7.75 -5.42
CA VAL A 79 -7.94 8.89 -6.28
C VAL A 79 -7.22 10.11 -5.74
N ASN A 80 -6.10 10.48 -6.36
CA ASN A 80 -5.41 11.73 -6.09
C ASN A 80 -5.82 12.77 -7.14
N PHE A 81 -6.43 13.86 -6.70
CA PHE A 81 -6.79 14.96 -7.58
C PHE A 81 -5.57 15.85 -7.86
N PRO A 82 -5.25 16.19 -9.12
CA PRO A 82 -4.15 17.09 -9.43
C PRO A 82 -4.34 18.47 -8.81
N LEU A 83 -3.29 19.06 -8.26
CA LEU A 83 -3.37 20.38 -7.61
C LEU A 83 -3.87 21.47 -8.56
N CYS A 84 -3.49 21.43 -9.85
CA CYS A 84 -3.98 22.38 -10.85
C CYS A 84 -5.50 22.27 -11.07
N THR A 85 -6.06 21.06 -11.05
CA THR A 85 -7.51 20.83 -11.11
C THR A 85 -8.19 21.35 -9.86
N LEU A 86 -7.61 21.07 -8.68
CA LEU A 86 -8.17 21.53 -7.41
C LEU A 86 -8.16 23.04 -7.30
N ALA A 87 -7.08 23.70 -7.71
CA ALA A 87 -6.87 25.14 -7.56
C ALA A 87 -7.59 25.97 -8.63
N GLU A 88 -7.44 25.61 -9.90
CA GLU A 88 -7.84 26.45 -11.03
C GLU A 88 -9.15 26.00 -11.69
N THR A 89 -9.36 24.70 -11.83
CA THR A 89 -10.45 24.14 -12.65
C THR A 89 -11.24 23.03 -11.94
N PRO A 90 -11.85 23.31 -10.78
CA PRO A 90 -12.71 22.33 -10.10
C PRO A 90 -13.93 22.01 -10.97
N ARG A 91 -14.41 20.76 -10.90
CA ARG A 91 -15.50 20.24 -11.74
C ARG A 91 -16.50 19.40 -10.96
N LEU A 92 -16.07 18.82 -9.85
CA LEU A 92 -16.85 17.96 -8.99
C LEU A 92 -16.91 18.57 -7.58
N PRO A 93 -17.98 18.34 -6.80
CA PRO A 93 -18.07 18.85 -5.43
C PRO A 93 -16.94 18.32 -4.54
N GLU A 94 -16.42 17.12 -4.81
CA GLU A 94 -15.23 16.55 -4.17
C GLU A 94 -13.98 17.41 -4.37
N HIS A 95 -13.81 18.04 -5.54
CA HIS A 95 -12.67 18.94 -5.79
C HIS A 95 -12.71 20.17 -4.89
N CYS A 96 -13.91 20.69 -4.62
CA CYS A 96 -14.09 21.83 -3.71
C CYS A 96 -13.73 21.45 -2.28
N ILE A 97 -14.17 20.27 -1.82
CA ILE A 97 -13.88 19.75 -0.48
C ILE A 97 -12.39 19.40 -0.32
N GLU A 98 -11.75 18.82 -1.33
CA GLU A 98 -10.33 18.50 -1.25
C GLU A 98 -9.48 19.77 -1.24
N TYR A 99 -9.84 20.80 -2.02
CA TYR A 99 -9.16 22.11 -1.98
C TYR A 99 -9.24 22.78 -0.60
N ILE A 100 -10.46 22.85 -0.04
CA ILE A 100 -10.74 22.72 1.40
C ILE A 100 -9.57 22.33 2.31
N LYS A 101 -9.42 21.01 2.34
CA LYS A 101 -8.54 20.21 3.17
C LYS A 101 -7.06 20.47 2.91
N ILE A 102 -6.62 20.54 1.64
CA ILE A 102 -5.19 20.56 1.32
C ILE A 102 -4.61 21.97 1.16
N VAL A 103 -5.42 22.96 0.77
CA VAL A 103 -4.93 24.33 0.49
C VAL A 103 -5.36 25.32 1.56
N VAL A 104 -6.65 25.34 1.90
CA VAL A 104 -7.21 26.41 2.74
C VAL A 104 -7.02 26.14 4.22
N TRP A 105 -7.25 24.91 4.67
CA TRP A 105 -7.04 24.55 6.08
C TRP A 105 -5.62 24.87 6.58
N PRO A 106 -4.53 24.45 5.89
CA PRO A 106 -3.18 24.74 6.35
C PRO A 106 -2.79 26.22 6.24
N LYS A 107 -3.55 27.01 5.47
CA LYS A 107 -3.30 28.44 5.25
C LYS A 107 -4.00 29.32 6.29
N GLU A 108 -5.24 28.98 6.65
CA GLU A 108 -6.08 29.83 7.50
C GLU A 108 -6.04 29.45 8.99
N PHE A 109 -5.59 28.24 9.32
CA PHE A 109 -5.56 27.73 10.71
C PHE A 109 -6.88 27.97 11.46
N PRO A 110 -8.03 27.50 10.92
CA PRO A 110 -9.35 27.89 11.40
C PRO A 110 -9.63 27.58 12.87
N PHE A 111 -8.93 26.60 13.44
CA PHE A 111 -9.05 26.18 14.84
C PHE A 111 -7.75 26.39 15.63
N GLY A 112 -6.83 27.22 15.14
CA GLY A 112 -5.54 27.53 15.76
C GLY A 112 -4.34 26.88 15.06
N GLY A 113 -3.16 27.50 15.25
CA GLY A 113 -1.91 27.05 14.65
C GLY A 113 -1.53 25.65 15.12
N GLY A 114 -1.38 24.71 14.17
CA GLY A 114 -0.99 23.31 14.44
C GLY A 114 -2.15 22.35 14.69
N VAL A 115 -3.42 22.79 14.61
CA VAL A 115 -4.57 21.88 14.68
C VAL A 115 -4.78 21.20 13.32
N ASN A 116 -4.60 19.89 13.29
CA ASN A 116 -4.88 19.06 12.12
C ASN A 116 -6.39 18.81 11.97
N ILE A 117 -6.81 18.50 10.75
CA ILE A 117 -8.19 18.10 10.47
C ILE A 117 -8.49 16.80 11.22
N ASP A 118 -9.31 16.91 12.25
CA ASP A 118 -10.02 15.78 12.83
C ASP A 118 -11.34 15.55 12.07
N GLY A 119 -11.44 14.41 11.38
CA GLY A 119 -12.64 14.03 10.64
C GLY A 119 -13.82 13.68 11.55
N ASP A 120 -13.57 13.27 12.79
CA ASP A 120 -14.60 12.92 13.77
C ASP A 120 -15.14 14.14 14.52
N ASN A 121 -14.46 15.28 14.44
CA ASN A 121 -14.93 16.54 15.02
C ASN A 121 -16.02 17.19 14.13
N PRO A 122 -17.27 17.32 14.61
CA PRO A 122 -18.35 17.91 13.84
C PRO A 122 -18.08 19.36 13.41
N ASP A 123 -17.37 20.15 14.22
CA ASP A 123 -17.07 21.55 13.95
C ASP A 123 -16.08 21.68 12.79
N HIS A 124 -15.08 20.82 12.73
CA HIS A 124 -14.13 20.76 11.62
C HIS A 124 -14.84 20.43 10.32
N ILE A 125 -15.70 19.40 10.32
CA ILE A 125 -16.46 18.99 9.13
C ILE A 125 -17.44 20.10 8.71
N ALA A 126 -18.12 20.73 9.65
CA ALA A 126 -19.05 21.83 9.36
C ALA A 126 -18.32 23.01 8.72
N TRP A 127 -17.16 23.40 9.25
CA TRP A 127 -16.34 24.47 8.71
C TRP A 127 -15.85 24.15 7.28
N ILE A 128 -15.36 22.94 7.06
CA ILE A 128 -14.93 22.49 5.72
C ILE A 128 -16.11 22.49 4.75
N CYS A 129 -17.28 21.98 5.17
CA CYS A 129 -18.48 21.95 4.36
C CYS A 129 -18.90 23.36 3.94
N GLN A 130 -18.91 24.31 4.87
CA GLN A 130 -19.26 25.70 4.58
C GLN A 130 -18.33 26.32 3.54
N ARG A 131 -17.01 26.24 3.76
CA ARG A 131 -16.02 26.81 2.82
C ARG A 131 -16.03 26.10 1.47
N ALA A 132 -16.28 24.79 1.45
CA ALA A 132 -16.40 24.03 0.21
C ALA A 132 -17.66 24.45 -0.57
N SER A 133 -18.78 24.73 0.11
CA SER A 133 -20.00 25.25 -0.51
C SER A 133 -19.80 26.64 -1.11
N GLU A 134 -19.12 27.53 -0.39
CA GLU A 134 -18.76 28.87 -0.90
C GLU A 134 -17.91 28.77 -2.17
N ARG A 135 -16.90 27.89 -2.16
CA ARG A 135 -16.08 27.62 -3.36
C ARG A 135 -16.92 27.02 -4.48
N ALA A 136 -17.76 26.04 -4.19
CA ALA A 136 -18.60 25.40 -5.21
C ALA A 136 -19.53 26.41 -5.90
N GLN A 137 -20.09 27.36 -5.14
CA GLN A 137 -20.90 28.45 -5.68
C GLN A 137 -20.12 29.35 -6.65
N GLN A 138 -18.85 29.65 -6.38
CA GLN A 138 -18.01 30.47 -7.27
C GLN A 138 -17.79 29.83 -8.64
N TYR A 139 -17.76 28.49 -8.70
CA TYR A 139 -17.55 27.73 -9.93
C TYR A 139 -18.85 27.14 -10.52
N GLY A 140 -20.01 27.47 -9.95
CA GLY A 140 -21.30 26.93 -10.39
C GLY A 140 -21.42 25.40 -10.21
N ILE A 141 -20.78 24.83 -9.20
CA ILE A 141 -20.78 23.39 -8.89
C ILE A 141 -21.84 23.12 -7.82
N GLU A 142 -22.71 22.15 -8.08
CA GLU A 142 -23.72 21.68 -7.12
C GLU A 142 -23.28 20.39 -6.42
N GLY A 143 -23.97 20.03 -5.33
CA GLY A 143 -23.81 18.73 -4.68
C GLY A 143 -22.93 18.70 -3.42
N VAL A 144 -22.28 19.80 -3.04
CA VAL A 144 -21.58 19.88 -1.74
C VAL A 144 -22.60 19.80 -0.61
N ASN A 145 -22.42 18.83 0.27
CA ASN A 145 -23.26 18.63 1.46
C ASN A 145 -22.43 17.96 2.57
N TYR A 146 -22.93 18.02 3.81
CA TYR A 146 -22.22 17.51 5.00
C TYR A 146 -21.80 16.03 4.86
N ARG A 147 -22.68 15.19 4.30
CA ARG A 147 -22.40 13.75 4.12
C ARG A 147 -21.27 13.52 3.12
N LEU A 148 -21.27 14.25 2.00
CA LEU A 148 -20.20 14.19 1.02
C LEU A 148 -18.88 14.72 1.61
N THR A 149 -18.93 15.83 2.35
CA THR A 149 -17.75 16.37 3.05
C THR A 149 -17.15 15.35 4.00
N GLN A 150 -17.97 14.71 4.85
CA GLN A 150 -17.50 13.66 5.73
C GLN A 150 -16.91 12.47 4.95
N GLY A 151 -17.55 12.10 3.84
CA GLY A 151 -17.08 11.06 2.91
C GLY A 151 -15.67 11.32 2.38
N VAL A 152 -15.43 12.52 1.85
CA VAL A 152 -14.13 12.93 1.30
C VAL A 152 -13.06 13.09 2.39
N ILE A 153 -13.41 13.71 3.53
CA ILE A 153 -12.44 13.94 4.61
C ILE A 153 -12.00 12.63 5.26
N LYS A 154 -12.93 11.72 5.54
CA LYS A 154 -12.62 10.42 6.18
C LYS A 154 -12.25 9.32 5.19
N ASN A 155 -12.32 9.57 3.87
CA ASN A 155 -12.25 8.53 2.84
C ASN A 155 -13.18 7.34 3.14
N ILE A 156 -14.45 7.62 3.45
CA ILE A 156 -15.41 6.60 3.93
C ILE A 156 -15.62 5.53 2.86
N ILE A 157 -15.26 4.29 3.19
CA ILE A 157 -15.61 3.10 2.40
C ILE A 157 -16.98 2.61 2.88
N PRO A 158 -18.00 2.50 2.00
CA PRO A 158 -19.28 1.92 2.38
C PRO A 158 -19.12 0.51 2.95
N ALA A 159 -19.85 0.20 4.02
CA ALA A 159 -19.81 -1.12 4.66
C ALA A 159 -21.23 -1.61 4.95
N VAL A 160 -21.51 -2.88 4.66
CA VAL A 160 -22.78 -3.54 4.95
C VAL A 160 -22.54 -4.89 5.62
N ALA A 161 -23.40 -5.25 6.57
CA ALA A 161 -23.24 -6.47 7.37
C ALA A 161 -23.32 -7.75 6.52
N SER A 162 -24.12 -7.76 5.46
CA SER A 162 -24.27 -8.91 4.55
C SER A 162 -22.95 -9.28 3.87
N THR A 163 -22.28 -8.30 3.25
CA THR A 163 -20.98 -8.52 2.59
C THR A 163 -19.92 -9.00 3.56
N ASN A 164 -19.86 -8.40 4.76
CA ASN A 164 -18.93 -8.82 5.81
C ASN A 164 -19.19 -10.26 6.24
N ALA A 165 -20.46 -10.66 6.41
CA ALA A 165 -20.83 -12.01 6.77
C ALA A 165 -20.42 -13.03 5.68
N VAL A 166 -20.64 -12.69 4.39
CA VAL A 166 -20.26 -13.56 3.26
C VAL A 166 -18.75 -13.76 3.21
N ILE A 167 -17.97 -12.69 3.25
CA ILE A 167 -16.51 -12.78 3.16
C ILE A 167 -15.92 -13.47 4.41
N ALA A 168 -16.41 -13.15 5.61
CA ALA A 168 -15.96 -13.81 6.82
C ALA A 168 -16.27 -15.32 6.79
N ALA A 169 -17.45 -15.72 6.29
CA ALA A 169 -17.81 -17.12 6.13
C ALA A 169 -16.87 -17.86 5.16
N MET A 170 -16.52 -17.23 4.02
CA MET A 170 -15.52 -17.77 3.09
C MET A 170 -14.17 -17.94 3.79
N CYS A 171 -13.67 -16.91 4.48
CA CYS A 171 -12.38 -16.98 5.17
C CYS A 171 -12.34 -18.07 6.26
N VAL A 172 -13.35 -18.14 7.13
CA VAL A 172 -13.42 -19.14 8.21
C VAL A 172 -13.52 -20.56 7.64
N THR A 173 -14.23 -20.75 6.53
CA THR A 173 -14.29 -22.04 5.84
C THR A 173 -12.91 -22.48 5.36
N GLU A 174 -12.13 -21.57 4.77
CA GLU A 174 -10.77 -21.88 4.31
C GLU A 174 -9.80 -22.15 5.45
N VAL A 175 -9.95 -21.46 6.58
CA VAL A 175 -9.19 -21.74 7.80
C VAL A 175 -9.49 -23.15 8.30
N PHE A 176 -10.77 -23.53 8.36
CA PHE A 176 -11.17 -24.86 8.77
C PHE A 176 -10.58 -25.94 7.86
N LYS A 177 -10.65 -25.75 6.53
CA LYS A 177 -10.02 -26.65 5.55
C LYS A 177 -8.50 -26.75 5.74
N ALA A 178 -7.82 -25.62 5.94
CA ALA A 178 -6.38 -25.56 6.10
C ALA A 178 -5.87 -26.27 7.37
N ILE A 179 -6.64 -26.21 8.47
CA ILE A 179 -6.26 -26.82 9.75
C ILE A 179 -6.60 -28.32 9.78
N THR A 180 -7.78 -28.68 9.28
CA THR A 180 -8.30 -30.06 9.40
C THR A 180 -7.90 -30.95 8.22
N CYS A 181 -7.42 -30.36 7.13
CA CYS A 181 -7.18 -31.04 5.86
C CYS A 181 -8.40 -31.80 5.31
N CYS A 182 -9.63 -31.42 5.72
CA CYS A 182 -10.84 -32.12 5.31
C CYS A 182 -11.16 -31.96 3.81
N TYR A 183 -10.71 -30.87 3.19
CA TYR A 183 -10.88 -30.55 1.78
C TYR A 183 -9.70 -29.71 1.29
N LYS A 184 -9.49 -29.67 -0.04
CA LYS A 184 -8.56 -28.71 -0.68
C LYS A 184 -9.06 -27.28 -0.42
N THR A 185 -8.14 -26.38 -0.06
CA THR A 185 -8.43 -24.94 0.04
C THR A 185 -8.71 -24.33 -1.33
N MET A 186 -9.34 -23.16 -1.33
CA MET A 186 -9.57 -22.36 -2.54
C MET A 186 -8.28 -22.11 -3.30
N GLU A 187 -8.39 -21.99 -4.62
CA GLU A 187 -7.27 -21.71 -5.52
C GLU A 187 -6.95 -20.21 -5.47
N ASN A 188 -6.28 -19.80 -4.40
CA ASN A 188 -5.79 -18.45 -4.14
C ASN A 188 -6.85 -17.34 -3.96
N TYR A 189 -7.74 -17.06 -4.91
CA TYR A 189 -8.54 -15.83 -4.91
C TYR A 189 -10.01 -16.08 -5.25
N THR A 190 -10.93 -15.38 -4.57
CA THR A 190 -12.34 -15.29 -4.96
C THR A 190 -12.85 -13.87 -4.81
N VAL A 191 -13.59 -13.40 -5.80
CA VAL A 191 -14.36 -12.16 -5.76
C VAL A 191 -15.84 -12.45 -5.51
N PHE A 192 -16.50 -11.53 -4.82
CA PHE A 192 -17.93 -11.53 -4.53
C PHE A 192 -18.52 -10.18 -4.94
N ASN A 193 -19.71 -10.21 -5.54
CA ASN A 193 -20.48 -9.02 -5.88
C ASN A 193 -21.97 -9.33 -5.78
N ASP A 194 -22.72 -8.55 -4.98
CA ASP A 194 -24.18 -8.67 -4.84
C ASP A 194 -24.97 -7.45 -5.37
N SER A 195 -24.33 -6.55 -6.14
CA SER A 195 -25.00 -5.36 -6.70
C SER A 195 -26.09 -5.68 -7.74
N GLN A 196 -25.95 -6.79 -8.48
CA GLN A 196 -26.88 -7.22 -9.54
C GLN A 196 -27.05 -8.74 -9.51
N GLY A 197 -27.85 -9.23 -8.57
CA GLY A 197 -27.88 -10.65 -8.23
C GLY A 197 -26.60 -11.06 -7.49
N VAL A 198 -26.42 -12.36 -7.21
CA VAL A 198 -25.24 -12.87 -6.50
C VAL A 198 -24.24 -13.45 -7.49
N TYR A 199 -23.04 -12.90 -7.50
CA TYR A 199 -21.94 -13.35 -8.36
C TYR A 199 -20.69 -13.66 -7.53
N THR A 200 -20.06 -14.79 -7.84
CA THR A 200 -18.75 -15.15 -7.33
C THR A 200 -17.87 -15.68 -8.45
N TYR A 201 -16.58 -15.35 -8.41
CA TYR A 201 -15.60 -15.90 -9.34
C TYR A 201 -14.31 -16.26 -8.60
N THR A 202 -13.90 -17.52 -8.74
CA THR A 202 -12.71 -18.09 -8.12
C THR A 202 -11.68 -18.36 -9.19
N PHE A 203 -10.44 -17.95 -8.98
CA PHE A 203 -9.35 -18.16 -9.92
C PHE A 203 -8.02 -18.21 -9.19
N GLU A 204 -7.09 -19.01 -9.72
CA GLU A 204 -5.71 -19.06 -9.25
C GLU A 204 -4.94 -17.82 -9.73
N ALA A 205 -4.62 -16.92 -8.80
CA ALA A 205 -3.81 -15.77 -9.15
C ALA A 205 -2.34 -16.16 -9.39
N GLU A 206 -1.75 -15.59 -10.42
CA GLU A 206 -0.38 -15.89 -10.83
C GLU A 206 0.64 -15.34 -9.82
N LYS A 207 1.59 -16.19 -9.40
CA LYS A 207 2.72 -15.77 -8.56
C LYS A 207 3.80 -15.12 -9.42
N LYS A 208 3.95 -13.80 -9.31
CA LYS A 208 5.03 -13.05 -9.99
C LYS A 208 6.42 -13.60 -9.63
N GLU A 209 7.23 -13.93 -10.63
CA GLU A 209 8.60 -14.45 -10.44
C GLU A 209 9.56 -13.43 -9.83
N ASP A 210 9.36 -12.14 -10.11
CA ASP A 210 10.17 -11.02 -9.63
C ASP A 210 9.51 -10.32 -8.42
N CYS A 211 8.57 -10.99 -7.74
CA CYS A 211 7.85 -10.42 -6.62
C CYS A 211 8.83 -9.95 -5.51
N PRO A 212 8.73 -8.69 -5.04
CA PRO A 212 9.65 -8.13 -4.06
C PRO A 212 9.62 -8.81 -2.69
N VAL A 213 8.54 -9.53 -2.39
CA VAL A 213 8.32 -10.15 -1.09
C VAL A 213 8.52 -11.66 -1.14
N CYS A 214 7.83 -12.34 -2.06
CA CYS A 214 7.79 -13.81 -2.09
C CYS A 214 8.74 -14.45 -3.11
N SER A 215 9.41 -13.66 -3.96
CA SER A 215 10.52 -14.16 -4.76
C SER A 215 11.79 -14.30 -3.92
N ARG A 216 12.60 -15.29 -4.28
CA ARG A 216 13.96 -15.49 -3.74
C ARG A 216 15.03 -14.99 -4.68
N LYS A 217 14.68 -14.66 -5.93
CA LYS A 217 15.62 -14.12 -6.89
C LYS A 217 15.95 -12.67 -6.48
N PRO A 218 17.22 -12.25 -6.54
CA PRO A 218 17.56 -10.83 -6.46
C PRO A 218 16.72 -10.05 -7.47
N ILE A 219 16.21 -8.89 -7.06
CA ILE A 219 15.44 -8.05 -7.96
C ILE A 219 16.43 -7.26 -8.79
N GLU A 220 16.45 -7.52 -10.08
CA GLU A 220 17.33 -6.83 -11.00
C GLU A 220 16.57 -5.72 -11.72
N ARG A 221 17.14 -4.52 -11.76
CA ARG A 221 16.55 -3.39 -12.49
C ARG A 221 17.60 -2.71 -13.35
N LYS A 222 17.26 -2.57 -14.63
CA LYS A 222 18.07 -1.81 -15.59
C LYS A 222 17.87 -0.33 -15.33
N VAL A 223 18.97 0.37 -15.10
CA VAL A 223 19.01 1.81 -14.85
C VAL A 223 20.13 2.43 -15.66
N GLU A 224 19.92 3.64 -16.16
CA GLU A 224 21.01 4.40 -16.74
C GLU A 224 21.88 4.97 -15.61
N PHE A 225 23.18 4.66 -15.61
CA PHE A 225 24.10 5.11 -14.55
C PHE A 225 24.36 6.64 -14.59
N THR A 226 23.90 7.29 -15.64
CA THR A 226 23.82 8.75 -15.81
C THR A 226 22.61 9.36 -15.11
N SER A 227 21.59 8.57 -14.76
CA SER A 227 20.43 9.05 -14.01
C SER A 227 20.84 9.46 -12.59
N THR A 228 20.11 10.43 -12.06
CA THR A 228 20.29 10.89 -10.68
C THR A 228 19.72 9.88 -9.69
N LEU A 229 20.26 9.85 -8.46
CA LEU A 229 19.69 9.03 -7.39
C LEU A 229 18.21 9.38 -7.14
N GLY A 230 17.83 10.65 -7.27
CA GLY A 230 16.45 11.10 -7.14
C GLY A 230 15.52 10.45 -8.18
N GLU A 231 15.92 10.42 -9.46
CA GLU A 231 15.13 9.78 -10.53
C GLU A 231 14.94 8.29 -10.28
N VAL A 232 16.00 7.59 -9.88
CA VAL A 232 15.96 6.15 -9.58
C VAL A 232 15.07 5.88 -8.37
N ILE A 233 15.16 6.68 -7.31
CA ILE A 233 14.28 6.56 -6.14
C ILE A 233 12.83 6.77 -6.56
N GLU A 234 12.53 7.75 -7.41
CA GLU A 234 11.17 8.04 -7.83
C GLU A 234 10.60 6.94 -8.74
N GLN A 235 11.42 6.37 -9.62
CA GLN A 235 11.07 5.18 -10.40
C GLN A 235 10.69 4.01 -9.49
N LEU A 236 11.54 3.69 -8.51
CA LEU A 236 11.34 2.57 -7.59
C LEU A 236 10.15 2.82 -6.65
N LYS A 237 9.95 4.07 -6.23
CA LYS A 237 8.80 4.50 -5.44
C LYS A 237 7.49 4.23 -6.18
N ASN A 238 7.44 4.54 -7.48
CA ASN A 238 6.28 4.29 -8.31
C ASN A 238 6.08 2.79 -8.59
N GLU A 239 7.16 2.07 -8.87
CA GLU A 239 7.11 0.65 -9.20
C GLU A 239 6.65 -0.22 -8.03
N PHE A 240 7.17 0.04 -6.82
CA PHE A 240 6.88 -0.75 -5.62
C PHE A 240 5.84 -0.10 -4.70
N GLU A 241 5.19 0.97 -5.16
CA GLU A 241 4.22 1.78 -4.41
C GLU A 241 4.73 2.11 -2.98
N LEU A 242 5.95 2.66 -2.90
CA LEU A 242 6.60 3.02 -1.64
C LEU A 242 6.11 4.40 -1.17
N LYS A 243 6.12 4.64 0.16
CA LYS A 243 5.69 5.94 0.71
C LYS A 243 6.83 6.95 0.76
N ASN A 244 7.82 6.68 1.59
CA ASN A 244 8.99 7.52 1.86
C ASN A 244 10.22 6.61 2.01
N PRO A 245 10.77 6.11 0.88
CA PRO A 245 11.84 5.12 0.93
C PRO A 245 13.16 5.72 1.41
N GLY A 246 13.77 5.06 2.40
CA GLY A 246 15.17 5.25 2.78
C GLY A 246 16.07 4.31 1.98
N VAL A 247 17.18 4.81 1.47
CA VAL A 247 18.08 4.07 0.58
C VAL A 247 19.49 4.03 1.14
N THR A 248 20.05 2.82 1.18
CA THR A 248 21.42 2.52 1.56
C THR A 248 22.05 1.60 0.52
N THR A 249 23.36 1.49 0.52
CA THR A 249 24.09 0.52 -0.31
C THR A 249 25.33 0.04 0.43
N LEU A 250 25.92 -1.06 -0.03
CA LEU A 250 27.19 -1.58 0.45
C LEU A 250 28.29 -1.17 -0.52
N PHE A 251 29.31 -0.47 -0.01
CA PHE A 251 30.56 -0.21 -0.74
C PHE A 251 31.69 -0.96 -0.04
N GLY A 252 32.12 -2.08 -0.63
CA GLY A 252 32.96 -3.06 0.08
C GLY A 252 32.23 -3.56 1.33
N ASP A 253 32.90 -3.53 2.48
CA ASP A 253 32.33 -3.99 3.76
C ASP A 253 31.58 -2.90 4.54
N LYS A 254 31.44 -1.69 3.99
CA LYS A 254 30.82 -0.55 4.69
C LYS A 254 29.47 -0.19 4.09
N THR A 255 28.44 -0.13 4.94
CA THR A 255 27.14 0.42 4.58
C THR A 255 27.23 1.93 4.42
N LYS A 256 26.89 2.44 3.24
CA LYS A 256 26.78 3.86 2.95
C LYS A 256 25.31 4.26 2.89
N THR A 257 24.95 5.25 3.68
CA THR A 257 23.61 5.84 3.68
C THR A 257 23.51 6.85 2.54
N LEU A 258 22.57 6.65 1.63
CA LEU A 258 22.42 7.51 0.44
C LEU A 258 21.34 8.56 0.65
N TYR A 259 20.19 8.15 1.17
CA TYR A 259 19.05 9.01 1.46
C TYR A 259 18.20 8.46 2.60
N VAL A 260 17.84 9.30 3.58
CA VAL A 260 16.94 8.92 4.67
C VAL A 260 15.91 10.04 4.90
N PRO A 261 14.64 9.86 4.51
CA PRO A 261 13.63 10.90 4.61
C PRO A 261 13.06 11.07 6.03
N ASN A 262 13.08 10.02 6.86
CA ASN A 262 12.31 9.98 8.11
C ASN A 262 12.99 10.67 9.31
N ILE A 263 14.28 11.02 9.21
CA ILE A 263 15.05 11.62 10.30
C ILE A 263 15.55 12.99 9.81
N PRO A 264 15.05 14.12 10.33
CA PRO A 264 15.33 15.45 9.77
C PRO A 264 16.82 15.80 9.63
N SER A 265 17.65 15.40 10.60
CA SER A 265 19.10 15.63 10.54
C SER A 265 19.78 14.82 9.43
N LEU A 266 19.39 13.55 9.27
CA LEU A 266 19.92 12.69 8.21
C LEU A 266 19.38 13.10 6.85
N GLU A 267 18.12 13.49 6.75
CA GLU A 267 17.49 13.99 5.53
C GLU A 267 18.25 15.21 5.01
N ALA A 268 18.49 16.23 5.86
CA ALA A 268 19.25 17.40 5.47
C ALA A 268 20.68 17.06 5.01
N SER A 269 21.34 16.10 5.66
CA SER A 269 22.70 15.68 5.32
C SER A 269 22.79 14.83 4.05
N THR A 270 21.73 14.07 3.73
CA THR A 270 21.71 13.11 2.62
C THR A 270 20.98 13.61 1.38
N ARG A 271 20.12 14.62 1.51
CA ARG A 271 19.44 15.31 0.41
C ARG A 271 20.37 15.74 -0.74
N PRO A 272 21.60 16.24 -0.51
CA PRO A 272 22.51 16.59 -1.60
C PRO A 272 22.94 15.42 -2.49
N ASN A 273 22.71 14.17 -2.07
CA ASN A 273 22.99 13.00 -2.90
C ASN A 273 21.91 12.76 -3.96
N LEU A 274 20.70 13.28 -3.78
CA LEU A 274 19.59 13.07 -4.72
C LEU A 274 19.87 13.66 -6.10
N SER A 275 20.63 14.76 -6.16
CA SER A 275 21.02 15.43 -7.41
C SER A 275 22.29 14.86 -8.05
N LYS A 276 22.97 13.91 -7.40
CA LYS A 276 24.17 13.27 -7.95
C LYS A 276 23.76 12.07 -8.81
N THR A 277 24.53 11.83 -9.88
CA THR A 277 24.33 10.63 -10.71
C THR A 277 24.77 9.38 -9.96
N LEU A 278 24.27 8.21 -10.37
CA LEU A 278 24.77 6.93 -9.83
C LEU A 278 26.29 6.81 -10.03
N THR A 279 26.80 7.27 -11.16
CA THR A 279 28.24 7.31 -11.45
C THR A 279 28.99 8.20 -10.46
N ASP A 280 28.51 9.41 -10.17
CA ASP A 280 29.14 10.33 -9.19
C ASP A 280 29.11 9.78 -7.75
N LEU A 281 28.09 8.98 -7.44
CA LEU A 281 27.97 8.30 -6.15
C LEU A 281 28.88 7.07 -6.03
N GLY A 282 29.52 6.66 -7.13
CA GLY A 282 30.49 5.58 -7.23
C GLY A 282 29.89 4.22 -7.60
N PHE A 283 28.63 4.17 -8.05
CA PHE A 283 27.98 2.90 -8.35
C PHE A 283 28.62 2.17 -9.54
N GLN A 284 28.67 0.84 -9.43
CA GLN A 284 29.08 -0.06 -10.51
C GLN A 284 27.91 -0.95 -10.94
N PRO A 285 27.87 -1.40 -12.21
CA PRO A 285 26.91 -2.42 -12.64
C PRO A 285 26.96 -3.68 -11.77
N GLY A 286 25.79 -4.15 -11.34
CA GLY A 286 25.62 -5.28 -10.43
C GLY A 286 25.58 -4.90 -8.94
N GLN A 287 25.83 -3.64 -8.58
CA GLN A 287 25.75 -3.21 -7.18
C GLN A 287 24.31 -3.12 -6.69
N ALA A 288 24.07 -3.52 -5.44
CA ALA A 288 22.73 -3.54 -4.84
C ALA A 288 22.38 -2.23 -4.12
N LEU A 289 21.13 -1.81 -4.28
CA LEU A 289 20.44 -0.82 -3.45
C LEU A 289 19.60 -1.55 -2.40
N ASN A 290 19.71 -1.09 -1.16
CA ASN A 290 18.94 -1.57 -0.03
C ASN A 290 17.91 -0.51 0.34
N ILE A 291 16.63 -0.81 0.12
CA ILE A 291 15.51 0.11 0.26
C ILE A 291 14.68 -0.29 1.48
N THR A 292 14.39 0.68 2.33
CA THR A 292 13.56 0.54 3.52
C THR A 292 12.38 1.47 3.41
N ASP A 293 11.17 1.00 3.67
CA ASP A 293 9.96 1.82 3.62
C ASP A 293 8.93 1.29 4.62
N SER A 294 8.07 2.17 5.14
CA SER A 294 6.95 1.77 6.01
C SER A 294 5.96 0.79 5.36
N ALA A 295 5.85 0.80 4.03
CA ALA A 295 5.03 -0.12 3.25
C ALA A 295 5.68 -1.50 3.08
N LEU A 296 6.98 -1.62 3.38
CA LEU A 296 7.73 -2.86 3.26
C LEU A 296 8.05 -3.41 4.67
N PRO A 297 7.74 -4.69 4.94
CA PRO A 297 8.08 -5.30 6.23
C PRO A 297 9.56 -5.76 6.31
N LYS A 298 10.27 -5.80 5.18
CA LYS A 298 11.71 -6.10 5.10
C LYS A 298 12.41 -5.13 4.16
N THR A 299 13.73 -4.99 4.32
CA THR A 299 14.57 -4.30 3.34
C THR A 299 14.47 -4.98 1.99
N LEU A 300 14.21 -4.20 0.96
CA LEU A 300 14.20 -4.63 -0.42
C LEU A 300 15.59 -4.43 -1.01
N GLU A 301 16.19 -5.52 -1.48
CA GLU A 301 17.50 -5.48 -2.15
C GLU A 301 17.30 -5.53 -3.66
N ILE A 302 17.82 -4.51 -4.36
CA ILE A 302 17.68 -4.35 -5.81
C ILE A 302 19.06 -4.23 -6.45
N GLN A 303 19.42 -5.18 -7.30
CA GLN A 303 20.64 -5.11 -8.11
C GLN A 303 20.44 -4.17 -9.30
N LEU A 304 21.30 -3.17 -9.41
CA LEU A 304 21.30 -2.22 -10.51
C LEU A 304 22.11 -2.76 -11.67
N LEU A 305 21.44 -3.01 -12.79
CA LEU A 305 22.07 -3.41 -14.05
C LEU A 305 22.15 -2.22 -15.01
N SER A 306 23.14 -2.24 -15.90
CA SER A 306 23.26 -1.27 -16.98
C SER A 306 22.31 -1.57 -18.14
#